data_AF-A0A956VXG6-F1
#
_entry.id   AF-A0A956VXG6-F1
#
_cell.length_a   1.000
_cell.length_b   1.000
_cell.length_c   1.000
_cell.angle_alpha   90.00
_cell.angle_beta   90.00
_cell.angle_gamma   90.00
#
_symmetry.space_group_name_H-M   'P 1'
#
loop_
_entity.id
_entity.type
_entity.pdbx_description
1 polymer ?
#
loop_
_entity_poly.entity_id
_entity_poly.type
_entity_poly.pdbx_seq_one_letter_code
_entity_poly.pdbx_strand_id
1 'polypeptide(L)'
;MPELTAAFADGVEAFRAAEDITYDVIHSHYWLSADAGDLLAERWDVPHAAMFHTLGDVKLRARASEREPEVRLNAERRLVHRLDRIVAATEHERRLLRQIYRVADARVAVVPLGVDLDQFQPG
;
A
#
# COMPACT_ATOMS: atom_id res chain seq x y z
N MET A 1 -11.42 -3.22 -12.99
CA MET A 1 -10.41 -2.42 -12.28
C MET A 1 -8.97 -2.90 -12.52
N PRO A 2 -8.65 -4.21 -12.60
CA PRO A 2 -7.28 -4.66 -12.90
C PRO A 2 -6.69 -4.11 -14.21
N GLU A 3 -7.54 -3.88 -15.21
CA GLU A 3 -7.12 -3.25 -16.46
C GLU A 3 -6.59 -1.82 -16.26
N LEU A 4 -7.12 -1.07 -15.28
CA LEU A 4 -6.65 0.29 -14.99
C LEU A 4 -5.30 0.29 -14.27
N THR A 5 -5.06 -0.66 -13.36
CA THR A 5 -3.79 -0.78 -12.64
C THR A 5 -2.67 -1.27 -13.55
N ALA A 6 -2.97 -2.20 -14.47
CA ALA A 6 -2.04 -2.63 -15.51
C ALA A 6 -1.68 -1.51 -16.49
N ALA A 7 -2.68 -0.80 -17.03
CA ALA A 7 -2.43 0.33 -17.93
C ALA A 7 -1.63 1.46 -17.26
N PHE A 8 -1.88 1.71 -15.96
CA PHE A 8 -1.08 2.65 -15.20
C PHE A 8 0.38 2.18 -15.05
N ALA A 9 0.61 0.91 -14.72
CA ALA A 9 1.96 0.34 -14.64
C ALA A 9 2.71 0.45 -15.97
N ASP A 10 2.05 0.15 -17.09
CA ASP A 10 2.65 0.28 -18.42
C ASP A 10 3.01 1.74 -18.74
N GLY A 11 2.18 2.70 -18.32
CA GLY A 11 2.48 4.13 -18.44
C GLY A 11 3.71 4.56 -17.63
N VAL A 12 3.85 4.04 -16.40
CA VAL A 12 5.03 4.32 -15.56
C VAL A 12 6.30 3.72 -16.17
N GLU A 13 6.23 2.50 -16.72
CA GLU A 13 7.37 1.88 -17.42
C GLU A 13 7.77 2.68 -18.66
N ALA A 14 6.79 3.13 -19.46
CA ALA A 14 7.06 3.96 -20.63
C ALA A 14 7.74 5.29 -20.24
N PHE A 15 7.28 5.93 -19.16
CA PHE A 15 7.90 7.14 -18.62
C PHE A 15 9.35 6.88 -18.16
N ARG A 16 9.55 5.85 -17.34
CA ARG A 16 10.87 5.45 -16.84
C ARG A 16 11.85 5.24 -18.01
N ALA A 17 11.43 4.51 -19.04
CA ALA A 17 12.26 4.22 -20.21
C ALA A 17 12.55 5.47 -21.06
N ALA A 18 11.57 6.37 -21.22
CA ALA A 18 11.75 7.60 -21.99
C ALA A 18 12.71 8.58 -21.30
N GLU A 19 12.71 8.62 -19.97
CA GLU A 19 13.56 9.52 -19.18
C GLU A 19 14.91 8.88 -18.77
N ASP A 20 15.17 7.63 -19.16
CA ASP A 20 16.37 6.84 -18.78
C ASP A 20 16.58 6.78 -17.25
N ILE A 21 15.49 6.58 -16.50
CA ILE A 21 15.50 6.55 -15.04
C ILE A 21 15.58 5.12 -14.52
N THR A 22 16.23 4.94 -13.38
CA THR A 22 16.18 3.71 -12.59
C THR A 22 15.64 4.02 -11.20
N TYR A 23 14.89 3.07 -10.65
CA TYR A 23 14.35 3.16 -9.29
C TYR A 23 14.87 1.96 -8.52
N ASP A 24 15.37 2.19 -7.31
CA ASP A 24 15.87 1.12 -6.43
C ASP A 24 14.78 0.51 -5.55
N VAL A 25 13.61 1.15 -5.47
CA VAL A 25 12.51 0.78 -4.58
C VAL A 25 11.18 1.32 -5.11
N ILE A 26 10.10 0.59 -4.86
CA ILE A 26 8.73 1.07 -5.05
C ILE A 26 8.08 1.27 -3.68
N HIS A 27 7.51 2.45 -3.44
CA HIS A 27 6.67 2.71 -2.28
C HIS A 27 5.26 3.12 -2.72
N SER A 28 4.33 2.16 -2.68
CA SER A 28 2.96 2.36 -3.12
C SER A 28 2.06 2.91 -2.02
N HIS A 29 1.17 3.82 -2.39
CA HIS A 29 0.15 4.37 -1.49
C HIS A 29 -1.24 3.97 -1.97
N TYR A 30 -2.01 3.32 -1.08
CA TYR A 30 -3.33 2.74 -1.35
C TYR A 30 -3.29 1.45 -2.21
N TRP A 31 -4.35 0.64 -2.13
CA TRP A 31 -4.37 -0.71 -2.70
C TRP A 31 -4.27 -0.74 -4.24
N LEU A 32 -4.82 0.25 -4.94
CA LEU A 32 -4.71 0.35 -6.41
C LEU A 32 -3.26 0.56 -6.85
N SER A 33 -2.55 1.47 -6.18
CA SER A 33 -1.13 1.73 -6.46
C SER A 33 -0.25 0.58 -6.02
N ALA A 34 -0.64 -0.17 -4.97
CA ALA A 34 0.04 -1.39 -4.59
C ALA A 34 -0.16 -2.49 -5.64
N ASP A 35 -1.34 -2.61 -6.24
CA ASP A 35 -1.60 -3.55 -7.33
C ASP A 35 -0.76 -3.24 -8.58
N ALA A 36 -0.67 -1.96 -8.98
CA ALA A 36 0.22 -1.54 -10.07
C ALA A 36 1.71 -1.67 -9.70
N GLY A 37 2.07 -1.31 -8.47
CA GLY A 37 3.44 -1.39 -7.95
C GLY A 37 3.96 -2.83 -7.87
N ASP A 38 3.10 -3.80 -7.58
CA ASP A 38 3.45 -5.22 -7.54
C ASP A 38 3.88 -5.74 -8.92
N LEU A 39 3.23 -5.27 -10.00
CA LEU A 39 3.64 -5.57 -11.38
C LEU A 39 5.00 -4.95 -11.71
N LEU A 40 5.20 -3.69 -11.32
CA LEU A 40 6.44 -2.96 -11.59
C LEU A 40 7.63 -3.52 -10.79
N ALA A 41 7.41 -3.87 -9.52
CA ALA A 41 8.42 -4.45 -8.66
C ALA A 41 8.95 -5.77 -9.23
N GLU A 42 8.05 -6.61 -9.74
CA GLU A 42 8.41 -7.86 -10.41
C GLU A 42 9.17 -7.62 -11.72
N ARG A 43 8.77 -6.61 -12.51
CA ARG A 43 9.46 -6.25 -13.77
C ARG A 43 10.85 -5.67 -13.54
N TRP A 44 11.02 -4.90 -12.48
CA TRP A 44 12.27 -4.18 -12.19
C TRP A 44 13.19 -4.93 -11.25
N ASP A 45 12.72 -6.02 -10.64
CA ASP A 45 13.43 -6.80 -9.61
C ASP A 45 13.89 -5.93 -8.43
N VAL A 46 12.96 -5.13 -7.89
CA VAL A 46 13.22 -4.20 -6.78
C VAL A 46 12.27 -4.40 -5.62
N PRO A 47 12.69 -4.08 -4.37
CA PRO A 47 11.82 -4.19 -3.22
C PRO A 47 10.56 -3.32 -3.33
N HIS A 48 9.44 -3.87 -2.84
CA HIS A 48 8.15 -3.21 -2.83
C HIS A 48 7.64 -3.00 -1.40
N ALA A 49 7.56 -1.72 -1.00
CA ALA A 49 6.89 -1.29 0.20
C ALA A 49 5.51 -0.69 -0.12
N ALA A 50 4.55 -0.78 0.80
CA ALA A 50 3.30 -0.02 0.66
C ALA A 50 2.69 0.44 1.98
N MET A 51 1.98 1.57 1.92
CA MET A 51 1.06 2.05 2.94
C MET A 51 -0.36 2.01 2.38
N PHE A 52 -1.24 1.20 2.98
CA PHE A 52 -2.61 1.06 2.47
C PHE A 52 -3.51 2.25 2.80
N HIS A 53 -3.17 3.07 3.81
CA HIS A 53 -3.98 4.17 4.38
C HIS A 53 -5.29 3.73 5.02
N THR A 54 -6.06 2.87 4.35
CA THR A 54 -7.23 2.19 4.88
C THR A 54 -7.27 0.76 4.36
N LEU A 55 -7.80 -0.15 5.18
CA LEU A 55 -7.98 -1.57 4.84
C LEU A 55 -9.47 -1.89 4.84
N GLY A 56 -9.94 -2.54 3.78
CA GLY A 56 -11.34 -2.86 3.60
C GLY A 56 -11.87 -3.78 4.70
N ASP A 57 -11.14 -4.85 5.05
CA ASP A 57 -11.57 -5.76 6.13
C ASP A 57 -11.59 -5.08 7.51
N VAL A 58 -10.75 -4.06 7.73
CA VAL A 58 -10.80 -3.26 8.97
C VAL A 58 -12.09 -2.44 9.00
N LYS A 59 -12.43 -1.76 7.90
CA LYS A 59 -13.64 -0.93 7.81
C LYS A 59 -14.91 -1.77 7.99
N LEU A 60 -14.99 -2.94 7.35
CA LEU A 60 -16.13 -3.85 7.47
C LEU A 60 -16.35 -4.33 8.92
N ARG A 61 -15.26 -4.58 9.67
CA ARG A 61 -15.35 -5.00 11.08
C ARG A 61 -15.70 -3.84 12.02
N ALA A 62 -15.32 -2.62 11.67
CA ALA A 62 -15.60 -1.44 12.48
C ALA A 62 -17.07 -0.98 12.39
N ARG A 63 -17.75 -1.25 11.27
CA ARG A 63 -19.10 -0.73 11.00
C ARG A 63 -19.97 -1.74 10.25
N ALA A 64 -21.07 -2.18 10.86
CA ALA A 64 -21.95 -3.20 10.29
C ALA A 64 -22.65 -2.80 8.97
N SER A 65 -22.81 -1.50 8.70
CA SER A 65 -23.43 -0.97 7.47
C SER A 65 -22.44 -0.71 6.34
N GLU A 66 -21.14 -0.87 6.59
CA GLU A 66 -20.09 -0.60 5.60
C GLU A 66 -20.13 -1.63 4.48
N ARG A 67 -19.81 -1.21 3.25
CA ARG A 67 -19.67 -2.08 2.09
C ARG A 67 -18.39 -1.74 1.36
N GLU A 68 -17.60 -2.77 1.06
CA GLU A 68 -16.35 -2.63 0.31
C GLU A 68 -16.42 -3.52 -0.93
N PRO A 69 -15.91 -3.07 -2.09
CA PRO A 69 -15.89 -3.89 -3.30
C PRO A 69 -15.06 -5.16 -3.08
N GLU A 70 -15.56 -6.34 -3.50
CA GLU A 70 -14.82 -7.60 -3.37
C GLU A 70 -13.46 -7.56 -4.06
N VAL A 71 -13.37 -6.87 -5.19
CA VAL A 71 -12.10 -6.66 -5.91
C VAL A 71 -11.03 -6.02 -5.03
N ARG A 72 -11.42 -5.05 -4.19
CA ARG A 72 -10.51 -4.41 -3.24
C ARG A 72 -10.09 -5.39 -2.15
N LEU A 73 -11.04 -6.09 -1.54
CA LEU A 73 -10.77 -7.03 -0.44
C LEU A 73 -9.82 -8.14 -0.91
N ASN A 74 -10.05 -8.68 -2.10
CA ASN A 74 -9.21 -9.72 -2.69
C ASN A 74 -7.81 -9.18 -3.03
N ALA A 75 -7.72 -7.97 -3.60
CA ALA A 75 -6.44 -7.33 -3.88
C ALA A 75 -5.63 -7.09 -2.60
N GLU A 76 -6.23 -6.49 -1.57
CA GLU A 76 -5.56 -6.23 -0.28
C GLU A 76 -5.06 -7.53 0.35
N ARG A 77 -5.89 -8.58 0.44
CA ARG A 77 -5.50 -9.89 1.01
C ARG A 77 -4.35 -10.55 0.24
N ARG A 78 -4.30 -10.38 -1.09
CA ARG A 78 -3.19 -10.87 -1.92
C ARG A 78 -1.92 -10.04 -1.70
N LEU A 79 -2.04 -8.71 -1.77
CA LEU A 79 -0.92 -7.77 -1.78
C LEU A 79 -0.18 -7.73 -0.44
N VAL A 80 -0.88 -7.77 0.70
CA VAL A 80 -0.24 -7.78 2.03
C VAL A 80 0.76 -8.92 2.21
N HIS A 81 0.63 -10.00 1.45
CA HIS A 81 1.55 -11.14 1.50
C HIS A 81 2.65 -11.10 0.44
N ARG A 82 2.54 -10.24 -0.58
CA ARG A 82 3.55 -10.06 -1.63
C ARG A 82 4.55 -8.94 -1.34
N LEU A 83 4.12 -7.88 -0.65
CA LEU A 83 4.95 -6.73 -0.28
C LEU A 83 6.16 -7.10 0.59
N ASP A 84 7.36 -6.64 0.26
CA ASP A 84 8.53 -6.81 1.12
C ASP A 84 8.35 -6.14 2.49
N ARG A 85 7.71 -4.96 2.50
CA ARG A 85 7.39 -4.20 3.71
C ARG A 85 6.02 -3.53 3.64
N ILE A 86 5.34 -3.47 4.78
CA ILE A 86 4.12 -2.66 4.94
C ILE A 86 4.45 -1.52 5.91
N VAL A 87 4.13 -0.30 5.53
CA VAL A 87 4.25 0.88 6.39
C VAL A 87 2.88 1.17 7.01
N ALA A 88 2.81 1.09 8.34
CA ALA A 88 1.64 1.42 9.13
C ALA A 88 1.84 2.76 9.84
N ALA A 89 0.79 3.57 9.95
CA ALA A 89 0.85 4.86 10.65
C ALA A 89 0.88 4.70 12.17
N THR A 90 0.36 3.58 12.68
CA THR A 90 0.21 3.36 14.13
C THR A 90 0.48 1.92 14.52
N GLU A 91 0.81 1.73 15.80
CA GLU A 91 0.89 0.41 16.40
C GLU A 91 -0.46 -0.34 16.37
N HIS A 92 -1.57 0.40 16.39
CA HIS A 92 -2.90 -0.20 16.26
C HIS A 92 -3.09 -0.83 14.88
N GLU A 93 -2.72 -0.12 13.82
CA GLU A 93 -2.80 -0.63 12.45
C GLU A 93 -1.90 -1.86 12.24
N ARG A 94 -0.67 -1.86 12.79
CA ARG A 94 0.19 -3.07 12.80
C ARG A 94 -0.52 -4.27 13.43
N ARG A 95 -1.14 -4.08 14.60
CA ARG A 95 -1.91 -5.16 15.26
C ARG A 95 -3.07 -5.66 14.40
N LEU A 96 -3.78 -4.76 13.72
CA LEU A 96 -4.89 -5.14 12.83
C LEU A 96 -4.39 -5.95 11.62
N LEU A 97 -3.28 -5.55 10.99
CA LEU A 97 -2.63 -6.31 9.91
C LEU A 97 -2.28 -7.74 10.38
N ARG A 98 -1.72 -7.89 11.58
CA ARG A 98 -1.44 -9.21 12.16
C ARG A 98 -2.70 -10.01 12.46
N GLN A 99 -3.72 -9.39 13.05
CA GLN A 99 -4.92 -10.09 13.52
C GLN A 99 -5.87 -10.49 12.39
N ILE A 100 -6.04 -9.62 11.41
CA ILE A 100 -7.00 -9.78 10.32
C ILE A 100 -6.33 -10.46 9.12
N TYR A 101 -5.18 -9.95 8.70
CA TYR A 101 -4.48 -10.39 7.50
C TYR A 101 -3.33 -11.38 7.78
N ARG A 102 -3.03 -11.71 9.04
CA ARG A 102 -1.97 -12.67 9.42
C ARG A 102 -0.58 -12.29 8.91
N VAL A 103 -0.31 -11.00 8.76
CA VAL A 103 1.03 -10.49 8.42
C VAL A 103 1.94 -10.60 9.64
N ALA A 104 3.18 -11.05 9.44
CA ALA A 104 4.19 -11.10 10.51
C ALA A 104 4.65 -9.70 10.90
N ASP A 105 4.81 -9.43 12.20
CA ASP A 105 5.19 -8.09 12.71
C ASP A 105 6.52 -7.58 12.12
N ALA A 106 7.46 -8.48 11.82
CA ALA A 106 8.75 -8.13 11.20
C ALA A 106 8.61 -7.57 9.77
N ARG A 107 7.47 -7.75 9.11
CA ARG A 107 7.16 -7.17 7.79
C ARG A 107 6.50 -5.80 7.89
N VAL A 108 6.09 -5.36 9.08
CA VAL A 108 5.35 -4.11 9.27
C VAL A 108 6.22 -3.09 10.04
N ALA A 109 6.56 -1.99 9.37
CA ALA A 109 7.20 -0.85 9.99
C ALA A 109 6.14 0.17 10.45
N VAL A 110 6.23 0.66 11.68
CA VAL A 110 5.36 1.75 12.15
C VAL A 110 6.08 3.07 11.97
N VAL A 111 5.55 3.92 11.09
CA VAL A 111 6.06 5.27 10.79
C VAL A 111 4.92 6.26 11.03
N PRO A 112 4.91 6.96 12.18
CA PRO A 112 3.85 7.91 12.52
C PRO A 112 3.75 9.05 11.51
N LEU A 113 2.51 9.49 11.24
CA LEU A 113 2.27 10.66 10.41
C LEU A 113 2.70 11.95 11.13
N GLY A 114 3.28 12.88 10.38
CA GLY A 114 3.62 14.21 10.87
C GLY A 114 2.46 15.20 10.74
N VAL A 115 2.68 16.38 11.32
CA VAL A 115 1.85 17.58 11.10
C VAL A 115 2.75 18.72 10.65
N ASP A 116 2.17 19.70 9.96
CA ASP A 116 2.88 20.91 9.55
C ASP A 116 3.14 21.81 10.79
N LEU A 117 4.41 22.05 11.10
CA LEU A 117 4.82 22.82 12.30
C LEU A 117 4.75 24.34 12.11
N ASP A 118 4.63 24.82 10.87
CA ASP A 118 4.39 26.25 10.61
C ASP A 118 2.90 26.58 10.80
N GLN A 119 2.02 25.61 10.52
CA GLN A 119 0.58 25.74 10.73
C GLN A 119 0.11 25.37 12.15
N PHE A 120 0.66 24.28 12.71
CA PHE A 120 0.24 23.75 14.01
C PHE A 120 1.32 24.00 15.07
N GLN A 121 1.19 25.13 15.77
CA GLN A 121 2.09 25.52 16.85
C GLN A 121 1.39 25.52 18.21
N PRO A 122 2.08 25.13 19.29
CA PRO A 122 1.65 25.47 20.64
C PRO A 122 1.62 27.00 20.78
N GLY A 123 0.52 27.54 21.30
CA GLY A 123 0.37 28.98 21.54
C GLY A 123 1.33 29.52 22.59
#